data_AF-A0A1I2G549-F1
#
_entry.id   AF-A0A1I2G549-F1
#
_cell.length_a   1.000
_cell.length_b   1.000
_cell.length_c   1.000
_cell.angle_alpha   90.00
_cell.angle_beta   90.00
_cell.angle_gamma   90.00
#
_symmetry.space_group_name_H-M   'P 1'
#
loop_
_entity.id
_entity.type
_entity.pdbx_description
1 polymer ?
#
loop_
_entity_poly.entity_id
_entity_poly.type
_entity_poly.pdbx_seq_one_letter_code
_entity_poly.pdbx_strand_id
1 'polypeptide(L)'
;FHTDRGGEFKNQKMDELLETFEIGRSLSMKGCPYDNAVAEATYKIMKTEFVNQMNFQSLRHLELELYDYVNWFNKHRIHGTLDYMTPVQYRQEALKKVV
;
A
#
# COMPACT_ATOMS: atom_id res chain seq x y z
N PHE A 1 3.42 -11.02 5.45
CA PHE A 1 3.36 -10.28 4.17
C PHE A 1 2.30 -10.92 3.28
N HIS A 2 1.23 -10.18 2.94
CA HIS A 2 0.14 -10.68 2.10
C HIS A 2 0.27 -10.12 0.67
N THR A 3 0.19 -10.98 -0.34
CA THR A 3 0.16 -10.58 -1.76
C THR A 3 -0.78 -11.46 -2.57
N ASP A 4 -1.10 -11.03 -3.78
CA ASP A 4 -1.64 -11.92 -4.79
C ASP A 4 -0.60 -12.98 -5.24
N ARG A 5 -1.00 -13.78 -6.24
CA ARG A 5 -0.17 -14.87 -6.81
C ARG A 5 0.58 -14.46 -8.08
N GLY A 6 0.76 -13.17 -8.34
CA GLY A 6 1.57 -12.68 -9.46
C GLY A 6 2.99 -13.23 -9.40
N GLY A 7 3.61 -13.47 -10.56
CA GLY A 7 4.96 -14.06 -10.63
C GLY A 7 6.04 -13.22 -9.93
N GLU A 8 5.85 -11.90 -9.91
CA GLU A 8 6.63 -10.91 -9.15
C GLU A 8 6.74 -11.26 -7.66
N PHE A 9 5.65 -11.79 -7.07
CA PHE A 9 5.58 -12.11 -5.65
C PHE A 9 5.77 -13.60 -5.41
N LYS A 10 5.24 -14.47 -6.28
CA LYS A 10 5.29 -15.93 -6.17
C LYS A 10 6.57 -16.52 -6.79
N ASN A 11 7.71 -16.23 -6.18
CA ASN A 11 9.00 -16.79 -6.57
C ASN A 11 9.91 -17.07 -5.35
N GLN A 12 10.95 -17.86 -5.59
CA GLN A 12 11.91 -18.31 -4.58
C GLN A 12 12.65 -17.15 -3.90
N LYS A 13 13.01 -16.09 -4.63
CA LYS A 13 13.69 -14.93 -4.04
C LYS A 13 12.84 -14.25 -2.97
N MET A 14 11.52 -14.20 -3.19
CA MET A 14 10.59 -13.68 -2.18
C MET A 14 10.44 -14.64 -0.99
N ASP A 15 10.48 -15.95 -1.21
CA ASP A 15 10.46 -16.93 -0.10
C ASP A 15 11.71 -16.78 0.78
N GLU A 16 12.89 -16.76 0.17
CA GLU A 16 14.18 -16.59 0.87
C GLU A 16 14.23 -15.27 1.66
N LEU A 17 13.75 -14.17 1.05
CA LEU A 17 13.67 -12.86 1.71
C LEU A 17 12.78 -12.90 2.94
N LEU A 18 11.57 -13.46 2.82
CA LEU A 18 10.61 -13.49 3.91
C LEU A 18 11.08 -14.42 5.04
N GLU A 19 11.72 -15.54 4.72
CA GLU A 19 12.32 -16.44 5.69
C GLU A 19 13.48 -15.77 6.44
N THR A 20 14.36 -15.07 5.73
CA THR A 20 15.51 -14.34 6.33
C THR A 20 15.07 -13.34 7.40
N PHE A 21 13.91 -12.71 7.22
CA PHE A 21 13.35 -11.74 8.16
C PHE A 21 12.26 -12.31 9.08
N GLU A 22 12.06 -13.63 9.08
CA GLU A 22 11.04 -14.32 9.89
C GLU A 22 9.61 -13.79 9.66
N ILE A 23 9.32 -13.34 8.44
CA ILE A 23 8.02 -12.77 8.06
C ILE A 23 7.14 -13.87 7.46
N GLY A 24 6.02 -14.17 8.12
CA GLY A 24 5.04 -15.13 7.59
C GLY A 24 4.50 -14.73 6.21
N ARG A 25 4.52 -15.69 5.27
CA ARG A 25 4.00 -15.52 3.91
C ARG A 25 2.50 -15.82 3.86
N SER A 26 1.73 -14.93 3.23
CA SER A 26 0.29 -15.11 2.97
C SER A 26 -0.01 -14.78 1.51
N LEU A 27 -0.70 -15.67 0.81
CA LEU A 27 -1.07 -15.47 -0.60
C LEU A 27 -2.58 -15.59 -0.78
N SER A 28 -3.16 -14.70 -1.58
CA SER A 28 -4.60 -14.75 -1.89
C SER A 28 -5.00 -16.13 -2.43
N MET A 29 -6.17 -16.63 -2.04
CA MET A 29 -6.71 -17.89 -2.54
C MET A 29 -7.23 -17.71 -3.97
N LYS A 30 -7.09 -18.77 -4.80
CA LYS A 30 -7.63 -18.73 -6.15
C LYS A 30 -9.16 -18.59 -6.09
N GLY A 31 -9.70 -17.57 -6.74
CA GLY A 31 -11.14 -17.29 -6.73
C GLY A 31 -11.62 -16.46 -5.54
N CYS A 32 -10.72 -15.93 -4.71
CA CYS A 32 -11.05 -15.06 -3.57
C CYS A 32 -10.57 -13.62 -3.85
N PRO A 33 -11.34 -12.81 -4.61
CA PRO A 33 -10.94 -11.43 -4.94
C PRO A 33 -10.87 -10.52 -3.71
N TYR A 34 -11.59 -10.87 -2.63
CA TYR A 34 -11.61 -10.07 -1.41
C TYR A 34 -10.28 -10.04 -0.66
N ASP A 35 -9.42 -11.05 -0.84
CA ASP A 35 -8.12 -11.13 -0.18
C ASP A 35 -7.21 -9.94 -0.57
N ASN A 36 -7.35 -9.44 -1.80
CA ASN A 36 -6.56 -8.34 -2.33
C ASN A 36 -7.31 -6.99 -2.35
N ALA A 37 -8.56 -6.96 -1.87
CA ALA A 37 -9.45 -5.82 -2.04
C ALA A 37 -8.91 -4.51 -1.43
N VAL A 38 -8.17 -4.58 -0.32
CA VAL A 38 -7.58 -3.39 0.33
C VAL A 38 -6.49 -2.77 -0.56
N ALA A 39 -5.63 -3.59 -1.15
CA ALA A 39 -4.60 -3.12 -2.07
C ALA A 39 -5.25 -2.55 -3.34
N GLU A 40 -6.24 -3.24 -3.91
CA GLU A 40 -6.96 -2.77 -5.10
C GLU A 40 -7.70 -1.45 -4.87
N ALA A 41 -8.36 -1.29 -3.73
CA ALA A 41 -9.01 -0.04 -3.35
C ALA A 41 -7.99 1.10 -3.25
N THR A 42 -6.83 0.84 -2.63
CA THR A 42 -5.74 1.81 -2.51
C THR A 42 -5.21 2.23 -3.88
N TYR A 43 -4.95 1.27 -4.77
CA TYR A 43 -4.47 1.57 -6.13
C TYR A 43 -5.52 2.31 -6.96
N LYS A 44 -6.80 1.98 -6.81
CA LYS A 44 -7.88 2.70 -7.48
C LYS A 44 -7.90 4.17 -7.06
N ILE A 45 -7.77 4.45 -5.77
CA ILE A 45 -7.72 5.82 -5.24
C ILE A 45 -6.50 6.56 -5.81
N MET A 46 -5.31 5.96 -5.73
CA MET A 46 -4.08 6.56 -6.29
C MET A 46 -4.21 6.85 -7.79
N LYS A 47 -4.77 5.92 -8.57
CA LYS A 47 -4.95 6.14 -10.01
C LYS A 47 -5.90 7.31 -10.28
N THR A 48 -7.03 7.35 -9.59
CA THR A 48 -8.04 8.39 -9.77
C THR A 48 -7.52 9.76 -9.37
N GLU A 49 -6.86 9.88 -8.22
CA GLU A 49 -6.48 11.17 -7.64
C GLU A 49 -5.12 11.69 -8.10
N PHE A 50 -4.21 10.80 -8.52
CA PHE A 50 -2.84 11.15 -8.85
C PHE A 50 -2.49 10.80 -10.30
N VAL A 51 -2.46 9.50 -10.62
CA VAL A 51 -1.91 9.03 -11.91
C VAL A 51 -2.67 9.58 -13.10
N ASN A 52 -4.00 9.61 -13.03
CA ASN A 52 -4.85 10.07 -14.14
C ASN A 52 -5.00 11.60 -14.21
N GLN A 53 -4.50 12.33 -13.20
CA GLN A 53 -4.63 13.79 -13.13
C GLN A 53 -3.45 14.53 -13.77
N MET A 54 -2.37 13.83 -14.12
CA MET A 54 -1.14 14.43 -14.59
C MET A 54 -0.49 13.65 -15.73
N ASN A 55 0.18 14.37 -16.63
CA ASN A 55 1.10 13.78 -17.60
C ASN A 55 2.56 13.99 -17.13
N PHE A 56 3.29 12.89 -16.97
CA PHE A 56 4.67 12.92 -16.49
C PHE A 56 5.65 13.05 -17.66
N GLN A 57 6.50 14.07 -17.60
CA GLN A 57 7.49 14.40 -18.64
C GLN A 57 8.78 13.58 -18.53
N SER A 58 9.04 12.98 -17.36
CA SER A 58 10.20 12.12 -17.13
C SER A 58 9.95 11.22 -15.92
N LEU A 59 10.77 10.17 -15.78
CA LEU A 59 10.75 9.34 -14.58
C LEU A 59 11.04 10.16 -13.32
N ARG A 60 12.00 11.10 -13.39
CA ARG A 60 12.33 11.97 -12.27
C ARG A 60 11.15 12.85 -11.84
N HIS A 61 10.39 13.36 -12.80
CA HIS A 61 9.18 14.13 -12.50
C HIS A 61 8.13 13.24 -11.83
N LEU A 62 7.88 12.04 -12.36
CA LEU A 62 6.98 11.06 -11.72
C LEU A 62 7.40 10.73 -10.29
N GLU A 63 8.69 10.50 -10.04
CA GLU A 63 9.20 10.20 -8.70
C GLU A 63 8.90 11.34 -7.73
N LEU A 64 9.23 12.58 -8.08
CA LEU A 64 9.02 13.76 -7.23
C LEU A 64 7.54 13.93 -6.86
N GLU A 65 6.67 13.87 -7.85
CA GLU A 65 5.22 14.01 -7.67
C GLU A 65 4.63 12.84 -6.87
N LEU A 66 5.14 11.62 -7.08
CA LEU A 66 4.73 10.45 -6.31
C LEU A 66 5.14 10.59 -4.83
N TYR A 67 6.37 11.07 -4.55
CA TYR A 67 6.80 11.31 -3.17
C TYR A 67 5.90 12.32 -2.47
N ASP A 68 5.53 13.41 -3.16
CA ASP A 68 4.62 14.40 -2.58
C ASP A 68 3.22 13.82 -2.34
N TYR A 69 2.65 13.10 -3.32
CA TYR A 69 1.36 12.42 -3.16
C TYR A 69 1.35 11.45 -1.99
N VAL A 70 2.39 10.62 -1.84
CA VAL A 70 2.51 9.66 -0.74
C VAL A 70 2.63 10.37 0.61
N ASN A 71 3.37 11.49 0.67
CA ASN A 71 3.50 12.30 1.88
C ASN A 71 2.17 12.97 2.25
N TRP A 72 1.45 13.53 1.28
CA TRP A 72 0.11 14.07 1.47
C TRP A 72 -0.88 13.01 1.95
N PHE A 73 -0.95 11.88 1.25
CA PHE A 73 -1.88 10.78 1.57
C PHE A 73 -1.68 10.27 3.00
N ASN A 74 -0.42 10.08 3.43
CA ASN A 74 -0.15 9.48 4.73
C ASN A 74 -0.19 10.46 5.91
N LYS A 75 0.16 11.73 5.69
CA LYS A 75 0.38 12.71 6.78
C LYS A 75 -0.61 13.87 6.82
N HIS A 76 -1.36 14.09 5.74
CA HIS A 76 -2.24 15.26 5.61
C HIS A 76 -3.68 14.89 5.28
N ARG A 77 -3.89 13.82 4.51
CA ARG A 77 -5.23 13.34 4.16
C ARG A 77 -5.91 12.69 5.37
N ILE A 78 -7.04 13.26 5.78
CA ILE A 78 -7.93 12.66 6.78
C ILE A 78 -8.87 11.63 6.14
N HIS A 79 -9.16 10.55 6.85
CA HIS A 79 -10.07 9.50 6.40
C HIS A 79 -11.24 9.35 7.36
N GLY A 80 -12.47 9.46 6.86
CA GLY A 80 -13.69 9.30 7.68
C GLY A 80 -13.79 7.92 8.34
N THR A 81 -13.27 6.88 7.69
CA THR A 81 -13.22 5.50 8.23
C THR A 81 -12.14 5.32 9.31
N LEU A 82 -11.27 6.30 9.52
CA LEU A 82 -10.21 6.31 10.53
C LEU A 82 -10.50 7.37 11.60
N ASP A 83 -11.78 7.60 11.92
CA ASP A 83 -12.21 8.64 12.88
C ASP A 83 -11.64 10.03 12.57
N TYR A 84 -11.57 10.37 11.27
CA TYR A 84 -11.00 11.63 10.75
C TYR A 84 -9.51 11.82 11.07
N MET A 85 -8.78 10.75 11.36
CA MET A 85 -7.32 10.75 11.47
C MET A 85 -6.65 10.56 10.10
N THR A 86 -5.40 11.00 10.02
CA THR A 86 -4.49 10.62 8.93
C THR A 86 -4.03 9.17 9.11
N PRO A 87 -3.59 8.47 8.04
CA PRO A 87 -3.07 7.11 8.15
C PRO A 87 -1.94 6.97 9.18
N VAL A 88 -1.03 7.96 9.25
CA VAL A 88 0.06 7.96 10.24
C VAL A 88 -0.47 8.12 11.66
N GLN A 89 -1.40 9.06 11.90
CA GLN A 89 -2.00 9.24 13.22
C GLN A 89 -2.75 7.98 13.67
N TYR A 90 -3.56 7.39 12.79
CA TYR A 90 -4.29 6.16 13.07
C TYR A 90 -3.33 5.02 13.45
N ARG A 91 -2.23 4.86 12.71
CA ARG A 91 -1.20 3.86 13.02
C ARG A 91 -0.54 4.11 14.38
N GLN A 92 -0.18 5.36 14.68
CA GLN A 92 0.43 5.72 15.97
C GLN A 92 -0.52 5.44 17.13
N GLU A 93 -1.80 5.74 16.97
CA GLU A 93 -2.82 5.49 18.00
C GLU A 93 -3.09 3.99 18.19
N ALA A 94 -3.12 3.21 17.10
CA ALA A 94 -3.24 1.76 17.17
C ALA A 94 -2.05 1.13 17.92
N LEU A 95 -0.83 1.61 17.71
CA LEU A 95 0.37 1.10 18.39
C LEU A 95 0.36 1.35 19.90
N LYS A 96 -0.15 2.50 20.35
CA LYS A 96 -0.29 2.79 21.80
C LYS A 96 -1.23 1.82 22.52
N LYS A 97 -2.19 1.21 21.81
CA LYS A 97 -3.15 0.26 22.38
C LYS A 97 -2.61 -1.17 22.45
N VAL A 98 -1.50 -1.45 21.76
CA VAL A 98 -0.88 -2.79 21.67
C VAL A 98 0.26 -2.95 22.69
N VAL A 99 0.74 -1.85 23.27
CA VAL A 99 1.74 -1.79 24.35
C VAL A 99 1.03 -1.57 25.68
#